data_AF-A0A510NVE5-F1
#
_entry.id   AF-A0A510NVE5-F1
#
_cell.length_a   1.000
_cell.length_b   1.000
_cell.length_c   1.000
_cell.angle_alpha   90.00
_cell.angle_beta   90.00
_cell.angle_gamma   90.00
#
_symmetry.space_group_name_H-M   'P 1'
#
loop_
_entity.id
_entity.type
_entity.pdbx_description
1 polymer ?
#
loop_
_entity_poly.entity_id
_entity_poly.type
_entity_poly.pdbx_seq_one_letter_code
_entity_poly.pdbx_strand_id
1 'polypeptide(L)'
;MRILENFQHNEQVNTIFLSKIGDTSLDLPEATCLIQISSHYGSRRQEAQRLGRILRAKRRNDEGFNAFFYSLVSKDTDEMYYSSKRQAFLVDQGYAFKVITHLQGIESLEGLAYATPSERRELLQEVMLQNETSAEVENVVDDLFAERSGGQRGGRAGAKKAIAKRSAATLSGLAGGEDMAYVEYNKSRNKQLKEKAQHHPLFKKIARDQQRRKEAMKDMGPRGR
;
A
#
# COMPACT_ATOMS: atom_id res chain seq x y z
N MET A 1 -21.14 17.55 20.20
CA MET A 1 -21.71 16.19 20.38
C MET A 1 -23.22 16.09 20.10
N ARG A 2 -23.95 17.18 19.85
CA ARG A 2 -25.41 17.17 19.65
C ARG A 2 -25.92 16.33 18.46
N ILE A 3 -25.13 16.16 17.39
CA ILE A 3 -25.55 15.44 16.18
C ILE A 3 -25.59 13.92 16.42
N LEU A 4 -24.56 13.36 17.08
CA LEU A 4 -24.51 11.93 17.39
C LEU A 4 -25.57 11.54 18.43
N GLU A 5 -25.77 12.39 19.44
CA GLU A 5 -26.84 12.22 20.44
C GLU A 5 -28.23 12.24 19.78
N ASN A 6 -28.47 13.18 18.86
CA ASN A 6 -29.71 13.23 18.10
C ASN A 6 -29.92 11.95 17.29
N PHE A 7 -28.90 11.44 16.61
CA PHE A 7 -29.01 10.18 15.87
C PHE A 7 -29.26 8.96 16.78
N GLN A 8 -28.74 8.96 18.01
CA GLN A 8 -28.96 7.86 18.97
C GLN A 8 -30.36 7.84 19.57
N HIS A 9 -30.91 9.02 19.88
CA HIS A 9 -32.09 9.16 20.73
C HIS A 9 -33.33 9.71 20.02
N ASN A 10 -33.16 10.40 18.89
CA ASN A 10 -34.27 11.00 18.15
C ASN A 10 -34.67 10.13 16.96
N GLU A 11 -35.85 9.52 17.04
CA GLU A 11 -36.42 8.68 15.96
C GLU A 11 -36.70 9.46 14.67
N GLN A 12 -36.69 10.79 14.71
CA GLN A 12 -36.81 11.64 13.51
C GLN A 12 -35.50 11.73 12.71
N VAL A 13 -34.35 11.38 13.30
CA VAL A 13 -33.02 11.52 12.69
C VAL A 13 -32.35 10.16 12.57
N ASN A 14 -32.67 9.44 11.49
CA ASN A 14 -32.19 8.08 11.25
C ASN A 14 -31.01 8.01 10.26
N THR A 15 -30.53 9.16 9.78
CA THR A 15 -29.46 9.24 8.78
C THR A 15 -28.47 10.33 9.17
N ILE A 16 -27.18 9.99 9.14
CA ILE A 16 -26.08 10.94 9.31
C ILE A 16 -25.04 10.73 8.21
N PHE A 17 -24.44 11.83 7.77
CA PHE A 17 -23.29 11.80 6.89
C PHE A 17 -22.02 12.07 7.68
N LEU A 18 -21.01 11.25 7.44
CA LEU A 18 -19.71 11.35 8.07
C LEU A 18 -18.65 11.44 6.99
N SER A 19 -17.69 12.35 7.17
CA SER A 19 -16.48 12.38 6.35
C SER A 19 -15.47 11.35 6.85
N LYS A 20 -14.30 11.29 6.20
CA LYS A 20 -13.15 10.45 6.60
C LYS A 20 -12.75 10.60 8.08
N ILE A 21 -13.07 11.73 8.71
CA ILE A 21 -12.81 11.98 10.15
C ILE A 21 -13.62 11.01 11.04
N GLY A 22 -14.77 10.53 10.55
CA GLY A 22 -15.59 9.51 11.22
C GLY A 22 -14.91 8.16 11.39
N ASP A 23 -13.84 7.88 10.64
CA ASP A 23 -13.22 6.56 10.58
C ASP A 23 -12.31 6.24 11.77
N THR A 24 -11.60 7.25 12.30
CA THR A 24 -10.50 7.04 13.26
C THR A 24 -10.81 7.51 14.67
N SER A 25 -11.58 8.59 14.83
CA SER A 25 -11.52 9.41 16.05
C SER A 25 -12.87 9.62 16.73
N LEU A 26 -13.93 9.01 16.21
CA LEU A 26 -15.28 9.12 16.76
C LEU A 26 -15.81 7.75 17.17
N ASP A 27 -16.40 7.69 18.35
CA ASP A 27 -17.22 6.54 18.75
C ASP A 27 -18.59 6.69 18.10
N LEU A 28 -18.81 5.84 17.11
CA LEU A 28 -20.04 5.88 16.33
C LEU A 28 -21.15 5.14 17.08
N PRO A 29 -22.37 5.70 17.06
CA PRO A 29 -23.55 5.05 17.62
C PRO A 29 -23.81 3.69 16.97
N GLU A 30 -24.46 2.79 17.72
CA GLU A 30 -24.89 1.49 17.19
C GLU A 30 -25.83 1.71 16.00
N ALA A 31 -25.38 1.37 14.79
CA ALA A 31 -26.13 1.53 13.55
C ALA A 31 -26.33 0.18 12.87
N THR A 32 -27.48 0.01 12.23
CA THR A 32 -27.85 -1.23 11.53
C THR A 32 -27.39 -1.25 10.09
N CYS A 33 -27.23 -0.08 9.49
CA CYS A 33 -26.92 0.09 8.08
C CYS A 33 -25.78 1.08 7.95
N LEU A 34 -24.72 0.68 7.25
CA LEU A 34 -23.63 1.56 6.86
C LEU A 34 -23.54 1.58 5.33
N ILE A 35 -23.49 2.79 4.77
CA ILE A 35 -23.32 3.01 3.33
C ILE A 35 -22.01 3.75 3.12
N GLN A 36 -21.07 3.13 2.41
CA GLN A 36 -19.82 3.73 1.97
C GLN A 36 -19.95 4.12 0.49
N ILE A 37 -19.78 5.42 0.19
CA ILE A 37 -19.94 5.96 -1.17
C ILE A 37 -18.58 6.04 -1.87
N SER A 38 -17.64 6.79 -1.32
CA SER A 38 -16.28 6.87 -1.84
C SER A 38 -15.33 6.00 -1.01
N SER A 39 -14.52 5.19 -1.68
CA SER A 39 -13.48 4.42 -1.02
C SER A 39 -12.20 4.49 -1.83
N HIS A 40 -11.35 5.47 -1.50
CA HIS A 40 -9.99 5.53 -2.01
C HIS A 40 -9.00 5.03 -0.96
N TYR A 41 -8.06 4.19 -1.43
CA TYR A 41 -6.77 3.89 -0.81
C TYR A 41 -6.78 3.92 0.73
N GLY A 42 -7.42 2.91 1.33
CA GLY A 42 -7.46 2.70 2.78
C GLY A 42 -6.92 1.32 3.18
N SER A 43 -6.49 1.18 4.43
CA SER A 43 -6.07 -0.12 4.98
C SER A 43 -7.28 -1.03 5.17
N ARG A 44 -7.30 -2.18 4.50
CA ARG A 44 -8.39 -3.18 4.58
C ARG A 44 -8.65 -3.62 6.02
N ARG A 45 -7.58 -3.76 6.82
CA ARG A 45 -7.68 -4.12 8.24
C ARG A 45 -8.37 -3.02 9.06
N GLN A 46 -8.11 -1.75 8.77
CA GLN A 46 -8.80 -0.63 9.41
C GLN A 46 -10.27 -0.57 9.01
N GLU A 47 -10.59 -0.85 7.74
CA GLU A 47 -11.99 -0.91 7.27
C GLU A 47 -12.78 -2.01 8.00
N ALA A 48 -12.24 -3.22 8.18
CA ALA A 48 -12.92 -4.27 8.95
C ALA A 48 -13.07 -3.92 10.43
N GLN A 49 -12.07 -3.28 11.04
CA GLN A 49 -12.19 -2.80 12.42
C GLN A 49 -13.26 -1.71 12.55
N ARG A 50 -13.34 -0.80 11.57
CA ARG A 50 -14.39 0.21 11.47
C ARG A 50 -15.77 -0.44 11.33
N LEU A 51 -15.91 -1.42 10.44
CA LEU A 51 -17.15 -2.18 10.26
C LEU A 51 -17.60 -2.83 11.56
N GLY A 52 -16.70 -3.50 12.29
CA GLY A 52 -17.02 -4.13 13.57
C GLY A 52 -17.39 -3.13 14.69
N ARG A 53 -16.92 -1.88 14.62
CA ARG A 53 -17.32 -0.83 15.56
C ARG A 53 -18.71 -0.26 15.25
N ILE A 54 -19.02 -0.07 13.97
CA ILE A 54 -20.25 0.58 13.51
C ILE A 54 -21.44 -0.39 13.49
N LEU A 55 -21.24 -1.60 12.98
CA LEU A 55 -22.29 -2.60 12.72
C LEU A 55 -22.59 -3.47 13.95
N ARG A 56 -22.54 -2.87 15.14
CA ARG A 56 -22.98 -3.57 16.34
C ARG A 56 -24.48 -3.80 16.22
N ALA A 57 -24.89 -5.06 16.23
CA ALA A 57 -26.29 -5.39 16.34
C ALA A 57 -26.84 -4.68 17.60
N LYS A 58 -27.89 -3.87 17.40
CA LYS A 58 -28.63 -3.27 18.51
C LYS A 58 -28.99 -4.41 19.46
N ARG A 59 -28.66 -4.28 20.75
CA ARG A 59 -28.92 -5.30 21.79
C ARG A 59 -30.41 -5.53 22.08
N ARG A 60 -31.22 -5.70 21.06
CA ARG A 60 -32.54 -6.32 21.17
C ARG A 60 -32.29 -7.78 20.84
N ASN A 61 -32.47 -8.66 21.82
CA ASN A 61 -32.34 -10.12 21.68
C ASN A 61 -33.47 -10.71 20.83
N ASP A 62 -33.89 -10.00 19.78
CA ASP A 62 -34.90 -10.45 18.84
C ASP A 62 -34.16 -11.27 17.77
N GLU A 63 -34.51 -12.55 17.68
CA GLU A 63 -33.97 -13.47 16.68
C GLU A 63 -34.23 -12.88 15.27
N GLY A 64 -33.16 -12.50 14.55
CA GLY A 64 -33.24 -12.00 13.17
C GLY A 64 -32.67 -10.60 12.89
N PHE A 65 -32.04 -9.96 13.87
CA PHE A 65 -31.43 -8.65 13.65
C PHE A 65 -30.11 -8.73 12.87
N ASN A 66 -30.17 -8.40 11.58
CA ASN A 66 -29.01 -8.36 10.69
C ASN A 66 -28.51 -6.93 10.49
N ALA A 67 -27.19 -6.75 10.55
CA ALA A 67 -26.55 -5.49 10.16
C ALA A 67 -26.09 -5.57 8.71
N PHE A 68 -26.24 -4.47 7.96
CA PHE A 68 -25.92 -4.38 6.56
C PHE A 68 -24.83 -3.36 6.28
N PHE A 69 -23.90 -3.76 5.42
CA PHE A 69 -22.86 -2.89 4.90
C PHE A 69 -22.99 -2.81 3.38
N TYR A 70 -23.18 -1.60 2.87
CA TYR A 70 -23.23 -1.30 1.45
C TYR A 70 -21.98 -0.51 1.06
N SER A 71 -21.34 -0.94 -0.03
CA SER A 71 -20.30 -0.16 -0.71
C SER A 71 -20.82 0.15 -2.10
N LEU A 72 -20.97 1.44 -2.42
CA LEU A 72 -21.22 1.87 -3.79
C LEU A 72 -19.90 1.81 -4.55
N VAL A 73 -19.96 1.32 -5.78
CA VAL A 73 -18.78 1.15 -6.65
C VAL A 73 -19.18 1.56 -8.04
N SER A 74 -18.46 2.52 -8.60
CA SER A 74 -18.63 2.94 -9.98
C SER A 74 -18.02 1.87 -10.89
N LYS A 75 -18.79 1.44 -11.91
CA LYS A 75 -18.28 0.48 -12.90
C LYS A 75 -17.24 1.16 -13.79
N ASP A 76 -16.31 0.35 -14.28
CA ASP A 76 -15.24 0.76 -15.20
C ASP A 76 -14.30 1.85 -14.63
N THR A 77 -14.19 1.92 -13.30
CA THR A 77 -13.23 2.76 -12.58
C THR A 77 -12.28 1.92 -11.73
N ASP A 78 -11.22 2.54 -11.22
CA ASP A 78 -10.28 1.91 -10.29
C ASP A 78 -10.97 1.36 -9.02
N GLU A 79 -12.17 1.86 -8.66
CA GLU A 79 -12.94 1.38 -7.51
C GLU A 79 -13.27 -0.11 -7.62
N MET A 80 -13.46 -0.64 -8.84
CA MET A 80 -13.73 -2.07 -9.07
C MET A 80 -12.57 -2.97 -8.62
N TYR A 81 -11.34 -2.52 -8.87
CA TYR A 81 -10.14 -3.25 -8.47
C TYR A 81 -10.03 -3.33 -6.94
N TYR A 82 -10.28 -2.21 -6.26
CA TYR A 82 -10.28 -2.15 -4.79
C TYR A 82 -11.43 -2.95 -4.17
N SER A 83 -12.61 -2.91 -4.78
CA SER A 83 -13.78 -3.68 -4.35
C SER A 83 -13.52 -5.20 -4.40
N SER A 84 -12.89 -5.70 -5.47
CA SER A 84 -12.55 -7.12 -5.60
C SER A 84 -11.62 -7.60 -4.48
N LYS A 85 -10.62 -6.78 -4.15
CA LYS A 85 -9.69 -7.01 -3.04
C LYS A 85 -10.36 -6.94 -1.67
N ARG A 86 -11.37 -6.09 -1.51
CA ARG A 86 -12.18 -5.95 -0.29
C ARG A 86 -13.08 -7.18 -0.11
N GLN A 87 -13.71 -7.65 -1.18
CA GLN A 87 -14.52 -8.87 -1.17
C GLN A 87 -13.71 -10.06 -0.63
N ALA A 88 -12.54 -10.32 -1.20
CA ALA A 88 -11.67 -11.41 -0.74
C ALA A 88 -11.38 -11.30 0.76
N PHE A 89 -10.98 -10.12 1.22
CA PHE A 89 -10.68 -9.89 2.62
C PHE A 89 -11.89 -10.07 3.55
N LEU A 90 -13.07 -9.56 3.18
CA LEU A 90 -14.29 -9.72 3.99
C LEU A 90 -14.73 -11.19 4.07
N VAL A 91 -14.63 -11.92 2.97
CA VAL A 91 -14.91 -13.36 2.93
C VAL A 91 -13.92 -14.12 3.81
N ASP A 92 -12.63 -13.78 3.78
CA ASP A 92 -11.61 -14.39 4.63
C ASP A 92 -11.87 -14.14 6.14
N GLN A 93 -12.50 -13.01 6.48
CA GLN A 93 -12.91 -12.71 7.86
C GLN A 93 -14.26 -13.36 8.24
N GLY A 94 -14.89 -14.10 7.34
CA GLY A 94 -16.15 -14.82 7.58
C GLY A 94 -17.42 -14.00 7.37
N TYR A 95 -17.35 -12.82 6.75
CA TYR A 95 -18.54 -12.04 6.43
C TYR A 95 -19.23 -12.58 5.17
N ALA A 96 -20.56 -12.59 5.19
CA ALA A 96 -21.36 -12.83 4.01
C ALA A 96 -21.26 -11.63 3.05
N PHE A 97 -20.90 -11.90 1.79
CA PHE A 97 -20.73 -10.87 0.77
C PHE A 97 -21.60 -11.16 -0.45
N LYS A 98 -22.33 -10.15 -0.92
CA LYS A 98 -23.18 -10.25 -2.11
C LYS A 98 -22.93 -9.05 -3.01
N VAL A 99 -22.68 -9.32 -4.29
CA VAL A 99 -22.63 -8.29 -5.33
C VAL A 99 -24.05 -8.04 -5.84
N ILE A 100 -24.48 -6.78 -5.82
CA ILE A 100 -25.78 -6.35 -6.34
C ILE A 100 -25.52 -5.44 -7.54
N THR A 101 -25.89 -5.88 -8.73
CA THR A 101 -25.69 -5.12 -9.98
C THR A 101 -26.85 -4.19 -10.31
N HIS A 102 -28.05 -4.55 -9.87
CA HIS A 102 -29.26 -3.78 -10.09
C HIS A 102 -30.15 -3.89 -8.85
N LEU A 103 -30.63 -2.75 -8.36
CA LEU A 103 -31.58 -2.68 -7.26
C LEU A 103 -32.99 -2.76 -7.83
N GLN A 104 -33.68 -3.88 -7.58
CA GLN A 104 -35.05 -4.07 -8.03
C GLN A 104 -35.96 -2.99 -7.47
N GLY A 105 -36.83 -2.42 -8.31
CA GLY A 105 -37.80 -1.40 -7.91
C GLY A 105 -37.23 0.02 -7.75
N ILE A 106 -35.95 0.24 -8.08
CA ILE A 106 -35.39 1.60 -8.07
C ILE A 106 -36.10 2.51 -9.08
N GLU A 107 -36.49 1.98 -10.24
CA GLU A 107 -37.16 2.76 -11.30
C GLU A 107 -38.55 3.26 -10.91
N SER A 108 -39.22 2.55 -9.99
CA SER A 108 -40.53 2.91 -9.46
C SER A 108 -40.47 3.79 -8.22
N LEU A 109 -39.27 4.13 -7.72
CA LEU A 109 -39.11 4.93 -6.52
C LEU A 109 -39.38 6.41 -6.84
N GLU A 110 -40.41 6.96 -6.23
CA GLU A 110 -40.70 8.39 -6.32
C GLU A 110 -39.62 9.22 -5.60
N GLY A 111 -39.31 10.40 -6.13
CA GLY A 111 -38.36 11.33 -5.52
C GLY A 111 -36.88 11.02 -5.75
N LEU A 112 -36.54 10.16 -6.72
CA LEU A 112 -35.15 10.00 -7.15
C LEU A 112 -34.62 11.28 -7.79
N ALA A 113 -33.54 11.81 -7.22
CA ALA A 113 -32.79 12.91 -7.82
C ALA A 113 -32.03 12.44 -9.08
N TYR A 114 -31.80 13.37 -10.01
CA TYR A 114 -31.04 13.14 -11.24
C TYR A 114 -31.65 12.09 -12.18
N ALA A 115 -32.98 11.95 -12.16
CA ALA A 115 -33.69 11.00 -13.02
C ALA A 115 -33.65 11.43 -14.50
N THR A 116 -33.74 12.73 -14.76
CA THR A 116 -33.81 13.26 -16.12
C THR A 116 -32.41 13.42 -16.75
N PRO A 117 -32.27 13.27 -18.08
CA PRO A 117 -31.01 13.57 -18.76
C PRO A 117 -30.58 15.04 -18.65
N SER A 118 -31.50 15.97 -18.37
CA SER A 118 -31.20 17.39 -18.21
C SER A 118 -30.55 17.66 -16.86
N GLU A 119 -31.13 17.18 -15.76
CA GLU A 119 -30.54 17.28 -14.41
C GLU A 119 -29.14 16.66 -14.34
N ARG A 120 -28.93 15.52 -15.02
CA ARG A 120 -27.60 14.88 -15.09
C ARG A 120 -26.57 15.73 -15.84
N ARG A 121 -26.99 16.45 -16.88
CA ARG A 121 -26.10 17.36 -17.62
C ARG A 121 -25.74 18.59 -16.79
N GLU A 122 -26.69 19.12 -16.03
CA GLU A 122 -26.46 20.23 -15.10
C GLU A 122 -25.46 19.84 -14.01
N LEU A 123 -25.65 18.68 -13.37
CA LEU A 123 -24.68 18.16 -12.39
C LEU A 123 -23.29 17.98 -13.01
N LEU A 124 -23.20 17.44 -14.23
CA LEU A 124 -21.93 17.27 -14.91
C LEU A 124 -21.22 18.61 -15.14
N GLN A 125 -21.96 19.64 -15.56
CA GLN A 125 -21.40 20.99 -15.76
C GLN A 125 -20.91 21.59 -14.46
N GLU A 126 -21.66 21.42 -13.36
CA GLU A 126 -21.25 21.87 -12.03
C GLU A 126 -19.95 21.18 -11.59
N VAL A 127 -19.86 19.86 -11.75
CA VAL A 127 -18.64 19.09 -11.42
C VAL A 127 -17.46 19.53 -12.28
N MET A 128 -17.66 19.79 -13.57
CA MET A 128 -16.59 20.27 -14.46
C MET A 128 -16.07 21.64 -13.99
N LEU A 129 -16.97 22.56 -13.65
CA LEU A 129 -16.59 23.88 -13.12
C LEU A 129 -15.87 23.75 -11.76
N GLN A 130 -16.36 22.88 -10.87
CA GLN A 130 -15.71 22.60 -9.60
C GLN A 130 -14.30 22.04 -9.81
N ASN A 131 -14.10 21.11 -10.73
CA ASN A 131 -12.77 20.55 -11.04
C ASN A 131 -11.80 21.60 -11.58
N GLU A 132 -12.28 22.55 -12.40
CA GLU A 132 -11.46 23.67 -12.87
C GLU A 132 -11.04 24.61 -11.73
N THR A 133 -11.94 24.86 -10.77
CA THR A 133 -11.65 25.69 -9.59
C THR A 133 -10.87 24.97 -8.50
N SER A 134 -11.03 23.65 -8.39
CA SER A 134 -10.45 22.77 -7.38
C SER A 134 -9.22 22.04 -7.93
N ALA A 135 -8.46 22.68 -8.82
CA ALA A 135 -7.16 22.19 -9.32
C ALA A 135 -6.09 21.98 -8.22
N GLU A 136 -6.46 22.12 -6.95
CA GLU A 136 -5.84 21.47 -5.79
C GLU A 136 -6.68 20.25 -5.39
N VAL A 137 -6.82 19.25 -6.27
CA VAL A 137 -7.10 17.89 -5.79
C VAL A 137 -5.94 17.61 -4.86
N GLU A 138 -6.20 17.45 -3.56
CA GLU A 138 -5.19 16.93 -2.65
C GLU A 138 -4.68 15.66 -3.30
N ASN A 139 -3.48 15.74 -3.87
CA ASN A 139 -2.74 14.60 -4.30
C ASN A 139 -2.48 13.85 -3.01
N VAL A 140 -3.37 12.93 -2.66
CA VAL A 140 -3.10 11.86 -1.70
C VAL A 140 -2.15 10.92 -2.42
N VAL A 141 -0.95 11.43 -2.72
CA VAL A 141 0.22 10.61 -2.94
C VAL A 141 0.51 10.05 -1.57
N ASP A 142 -0.01 8.86 -1.31
CA ASP A 142 0.73 7.96 -0.47
C ASP A 142 2.03 7.70 -1.25
N ASP A 143 3.09 8.40 -0.86
CA ASP A 143 4.45 8.44 -1.45
C ASP A 143 5.13 7.05 -1.56
N LEU A 144 4.37 5.96 -1.37
CA LEU A 144 4.85 4.59 -1.34
C LEU A 144 4.83 3.87 -2.70
N PHE A 145 4.14 4.40 -3.72
CA PHE A 145 4.04 3.72 -5.03
C PHE A 145 4.58 4.51 -6.24
N ALA A 146 4.75 5.83 -6.15
CA ALA A 146 5.18 6.64 -7.30
C ALA A 146 6.69 6.52 -7.62
N GLU A 147 7.52 6.08 -6.68
CA GLU A 147 8.99 6.05 -6.87
C GLU A 147 9.50 4.80 -7.61
N ARG A 148 8.61 3.95 -8.16
CA ARG A 148 8.98 2.72 -8.86
C ARG A 148 8.91 2.75 -10.39
N SER A 149 8.47 3.84 -11.03
CA SER A 149 8.49 3.95 -12.50
C SER A 149 9.61 4.87 -13.01
N GLY A 150 10.78 4.28 -13.27
CA GLY A 150 11.55 4.53 -14.48
C GLY A 150 11.97 5.98 -14.82
N GLY A 151 13.03 6.45 -14.16
CA GLY A 151 14.18 7.14 -14.77
C GLY A 151 13.98 8.27 -15.78
N GLN A 152 14.44 9.48 -15.39
CA GLN A 152 15.29 10.28 -16.27
C GLN A 152 16.32 11.09 -15.46
N ARG A 153 17.60 10.86 -15.78
CA ARG A 153 18.75 11.56 -15.21
C ARG A 153 18.77 13.02 -15.68
N GLY A 154 18.56 13.96 -14.76
CA GLY A 154 18.91 15.37 -14.93
C GLY A 154 20.15 15.69 -14.11
N GLY A 155 21.29 15.90 -14.76
CA GLY A 155 22.55 16.21 -14.10
C GLY A 155 22.59 17.64 -13.54
N ARG A 156 23.16 17.79 -12.35
CA ARG A 156 23.84 19.03 -11.93
C ARG A 156 24.85 18.77 -10.82
N ALA A 157 25.92 19.55 -10.88
CA ALA A 157 27.22 19.32 -10.29
C ALA A 157 27.35 19.77 -8.81
N GLY A 158 28.35 19.19 -8.13
CA GLY A 158 29.13 19.88 -7.10
C GLY A 158 28.80 19.58 -5.64
N ALA A 159 29.60 18.71 -5.01
CA ALA A 159 30.25 18.92 -3.70
C ALA A 159 30.65 17.57 -3.08
N LYS A 160 31.95 17.38 -2.83
CA LYS A 160 32.50 16.26 -2.07
C LYS A 160 32.18 16.46 -0.57
N LYS A 161 31.37 15.58 0.02
CA LYS A 161 31.31 15.39 1.49
C LYS A 161 31.05 13.92 1.83
N ALA A 162 31.66 13.49 2.93
CA ALA A 162 31.81 12.09 3.35
C ALA A 162 30.48 11.32 3.44
N ILE A 163 30.44 10.13 2.82
CA ILE A 163 29.27 9.25 2.80
C ILE A 163 29.34 8.27 3.96
N ALA A 164 28.56 8.53 5.02
CA ALA A 164 28.08 7.47 5.90
C ALA A 164 27.10 6.61 5.08
N LYS A 165 27.45 5.34 4.83
CA LYS A 165 26.57 4.37 4.16
C LYS A 165 25.43 3.99 5.11
N ARG A 166 24.33 4.74 5.06
CA ARG A 166 23.06 4.31 5.62
C ARG A 166 22.39 3.41 4.58
N SER A 167 22.34 2.12 4.88
CA SER A 167 21.48 1.17 4.15
C SER A 167 20.04 1.65 4.34
N ALA A 168 19.39 2.11 3.27
CA ALA A 168 17.97 2.38 3.28
C ALA A 168 17.23 1.03 3.37
N ALA A 169 16.90 0.61 4.59
CA ALA A 169 15.96 -0.47 4.81
C ALA A 169 14.55 0.12 4.81
N THR A 170 13.67 -0.42 3.97
CA THR A 170 12.24 -0.10 3.98
C THR A 170 11.63 -0.51 5.32
N LEU A 171 10.72 0.32 5.85
CA LEU A 171 9.99 0.05 7.09
C LEU A 171 9.21 -1.29 7.04
N SER A 172 8.83 -1.76 5.85
CA SER A 172 8.24 -3.09 5.61
C SER A 172 9.16 -4.24 6.02
N GLY A 173 10.46 -4.14 5.73
CA GLY A 173 11.46 -5.15 6.04
C GLY A 173 11.85 -5.17 7.52
N LEU A 174 11.72 -4.04 8.24
CA LEU A 174 11.93 -3.96 9.69
C LEU A 174 10.71 -4.47 10.49
N ALA A 175 9.52 -4.42 9.91
CA ALA A 175 8.26 -4.81 10.55
C ALA A 175 7.84 -6.27 10.29
N GLY A 176 8.68 -7.07 9.61
CA GLY A 176 8.42 -8.49 9.35
C GLY A 176 7.26 -8.77 8.39
N GLY A 177 6.88 -7.79 7.56
CA GLY A 177 5.77 -7.89 6.61
C GLY A 177 6.15 -8.43 5.22
N GLU A 178 7.44 -8.69 5.00
CA GLU A 178 7.92 -9.39 3.80
C GLU A 178 7.96 -10.89 4.12
N ASP A 179 7.24 -11.66 3.31
CA ASP A 179 7.27 -13.12 3.33
C ASP A 179 8.75 -13.55 3.30
N MET A 180 9.21 -14.23 4.36
CA MET A 180 10.62 -14.60 4.57
C MET A 180 11.01 -15.74 3.61
N ALA A 181 11.02 -15.45 2.32
CA ALA A 181 11.73 -16.24 1.35
C ALA A 181 13.22 -16.12 1.67
N TYR A 182 13.84 -17.25 2.01
CA TYR A 182 15.28 -17.34 2.24
C TYR A 182 16.03 -17.00 0.95
N VAL A 183 16.32 -15.71 0.75
CA VAL A 183 17.18 -15.26 -0.35
C VAL A 183 18.60 -15.50 0.10
N GLU A 184 19.11 -16.66 -0.28
CA GLU A 184 20.52 -17.00 -0.13
C GLU A 184 21.32 -16.03 -0.99
N TYR A 185 21.84 -14.97 -0.36
CA TYR A 185 22.75 -14.03 -1.02
C TYR A 185 24.00 -14.80 -1.42
N ASN A 186 24.03 -15.23 -2.68
CA ASN A 186 25.20 -15.84 -3.27
C ASN A 186 26.30 -14.76 -3.32
N LYS A 187 27.14 -14.75 -2.28
CA LYS A 187 28.32 -13.89 -2.17
C LYS A 187 29.07 -14.02 -3.50
N SER A 188 29.23 -12.92 -4.23
CA SER A 188 29.83 -12.96 -5.57
C SER A 188 31.10 -13.81 -5.56
N ARG A 189 31.13 -14.87 -6.39
CA ARG A 189 32.27 -15.80 -6.48
C ARG A 189 33.61 -15.07 -6.62
N ASN A 190 33.61 -13.89 -7.23
CA ASN A 190 34.79 -13.03 -7.39
C ASN A 190 35.36 -12.49 -6.06
N LYS A 191 34.55 -12.29 -5.02
CA LYS A 191 35.03 -11.84 -3.70
C LYS A 191 35.54 -13.01 -2.85
N GLN A 192 34.91 -14.18 -2.94
CA GLN A 192 35.40 -15.41 -2.30
C GLN A 192 36.71 -15.91 -2.93
N LEU A 193 36.91 -15.72 -4.24
CA LEU A 193 38.18 -16.02 -4.92
C LEU A 193 39.34 -15.12 -4.46
N LYS A 194 39.06 -13.86 -4.08
CA LYS A 194 40.07 -12.94 -3.55
C LYS A 194 40.47 -13.25 -2.10
N GLU A 195 39.53 -13.68 -1.26
CA GLU A 195 39.82 -14.04 0.14
C GLU A 195 40.52 -15.41 0.27
N LYS A 196 40.29 -16.35 -0.66
CA LYS A 196 40.98 -17.66 -0.69
C LYS A 196 42.38 -17.65 -1.30
N ALA A 197 42.88 -16.50 -1.78
CA ALA A 197 44.24 -16.37 -2.30
C ALA A 197 45.32 -16.24 -1.21
N GLN A 198 45.08 -16.79 -0.01
CA GLN A 198 46.16 -17.02 0.94
C GLN A 198 46.90 -18.30 0.53
N HIS A 199 47.92 -18.13 -0.32
CA HIS A 199 48.80 -19.22 -0.72
C HIS A 199 49.38 -19.93 0.51
N HIS A 200 49.22 -21.26 0.57
CA HIS A 200 49.77 -22.12 1.61
C HIS A 200 51.27 -21.84 1.80
N PRO A 201 51.80 -21.78 3.05
CA PRO A 201 53.18 -21.39 3.34
C PRO A 201 54.24 -22.17 2.54
N LEU A 202 53.93 -23.42 2.20
CA LEU A 202 54.76 -24.28 1.36
C LEU A 202 55.01 -23.70 -0.05
N PHE A 203 53.99 -23.13 -0.71
CA PHE A 203 54.12 -22.55 -2.05
C PHE A 203 54.89 -21.23 -2.04
N LYS A 204 54.78 -20.43 -0.97
CA LYS A 204 55.62 -19.23 -0.79
C LYS A 204 57.09 -19.60 -0.60
N LYS A 205 57.38 -20.71 0.09
CA LYS A 205 58.75 -21.23 0.27
C LYS A 205 59.33 -21.73 -1.05
N ILE A 206 58.57 -22.51 -1.82
CA ILE A 206 58.99 -23.02 -3.13
C ILE A 206 59.25 -21.88 -4.12
N ALA A 207 58.38 -20.87 -4.17
CA ALA A 207 58.58 -19.71 -5.05
C ALA A 207 59.86 -18.93 -4.68
N ARG A 208 60.12 -18.75 -3.38
CA ARG A 208 61.33 -18.07 -2.88
C ARG A 208 62.60 -18.85 -3.21
N ASP A 209 62.57 -20.18 -3.09
CA ASP A 209 63.71 -21.04 -3.44
C ASP A 209 63.97 -21.06 -4.96
N GLN A 210 62.93 -21.03 -5.78
CA GLN A 210 63.06 -20.90 -7.23
C GLN A 210 63.63 -19.54 -7.65
N GLN A 211 63.23 -18.46 -6.97
CA GLN A 211 63.80 -17.12 -7.19
C GLN A 211 65.27 -17.07 -6.80
N ARG A 212 65.63 -17.62 -5.63
CA ARG A 212 67.03 -17.74 -5.21
C ARG A 212 67.87 -18.56 -6.17
N ARG A 213 67.34 -19.67 -6.71
CA ARG A 213 68.05 -20.47 -7.73
C ARG A 213 68.22 -19.71 -9.04
N LYS A 214 67.21 -18.94 -9.47
CA LYS A 214 67.31 -18.07 -10.66
C LYS A 214 68.33 -16.95 -10.46
N GLU A 215 68.37 -16.34 -9.29
CA GLU A 215 69.35 -15.31 -8.94
C GLU A 215 70.77 -15.90 -8.88
N ALA A 216 70.96 -17.07 -8.26
CA ALA A 216 72.23 -17.79 -8.26
C ALA A 216 72.69 -18.22 -9.66
N MET A 217 71.78 -18.63 -10.54
CA MET A 217 72.07 -18.90 -11.95
C MET A 217 72.41 -17.62 -12.74
N LYS A 218 71.86 -16.47 -12.33
CA LYS A 218 72.16 -15.18 -12.96
C LYS A 218 73.51 -14.61 -12.49
N ASP A 219 73.92 -14.94 -11.26
CA ASP A 219 75.22 -14.61 -10.67
C ASP A 219 76.35 -15.56 -11.14
N MET A 220 76.00 -16.73 -11.70
CA MET A 220 76.87 -17.60 -12.50
C MET A 220 76.82 -17.29 -14.00
N GLY A 221 76.78 -16.00 -14.36
CA GLY A 221 77.12 -15.54 -15.70
C GLY A 221 78.60 -15.84 -16.03
N PRO A 222 78.96 -16.11 -17.30
CA PRO A 222 80.19 -16.80 -17.65
C PRO A 222 81.44 -16.02 -17.22
N ARG A 223 82.27 -16.64 -16.36
CA ARG A 223 83.69 -16.27 -16.23
C ARG A 223 84.41 -16.78 -17.48
N GLY A 224 84.94 -15.86 -18.29
CA GLY A 224 85.93 -16.17 -19.32
C GLY A 224 85.64 -15.61 -20.70
N ARG A 225 86.21 -14.44 -21.00
CA ARG A 225 87.41 -14.41 -21.84
C ARG A 225 88.53 -13.77 -21.03
#